data_AF-A0A9W9XBG3-F1
#
_entry.id   AF-A0A9W9XBG3-F1
#
_cell.length_a   1.000
_cell.length_b   1.000
_cell.length_c   1.000
_cell.angle_alpha   90.00
_cell.angle_beta   90.00
_cell.angle_gamma   90.00
#
_symmetry.space_group_name_H-M   'P 1'
#
loop_
_entity.id
_entity.type
_entity.pdbx_description
1 polymer ?
#
loop_
_entity_poly.entity_id
_entity_poly.type
_entity_poly.pdbx_seq_one_letter_code
_entity_poly.pdbx_strand_id
1 'polypeptide(L)'
;MDPRPYHVLSYGTLLGTQFYQSFVGGIVSFRALPRPQFASLQTAIFPIYFSLQSALPVVVALTASHGGQVLGLSGLTAPENRLNTLLPLATVTVTGLVNMFVLRPITTNVMRERKHQETRDGKRSYDPAPHSKEMLALNKKFGRVHGISSLVNLVSLIATIWYGAVLSKRLE
;
A
#
# COMPACT_ATOMS: atom_id res chain seq x y z
N MET A 1 -25.59 17.73 2.56
CA MET A 1 -25.23 16.73 1.51
C MET A 1 -25.20 15.36 2.16
N ASP A 2 -25.64 14.32 1.45
CA ASP A 2 -25.61 12.94 1.95
C ASP A 2 -24.17 12.39 1.91
N PRO A 3 -23.57 11.93 3.03
CA PRO A 3 -22.19 11.44 3.07
C PRO A 3 -22.03 10.03 2.46
N ARG A 4 -23.10 9.25 2.34
CA ARG A 4 -23.05 7.82 1.97
C ARG A 4 -22.44 7.55 0.58
N PRO A 5 -22.73 8.31 -0.48
CA PRO A 5 -22.10 8.10 -1.79
C PRO A 5 -20.58 8.29 -1.75
N TYR A 6 -20.13 9.35 -1.08
CA TYR A 6 -18.69 9.63 -0.91
C TYR A 6 -18.00 8.52 -0.12
N HIS A 7 -18.68 7.98 0.89
CA HIS A 7 -18.19 6.86 1.68
C HIS A 7 -17.95 5.60 0.84
N VAL A 8 -18.97 5.17 0.09
CA VAL A 8 -18.92 3.95 -0.73
C VAL A 8 -17.91 4.10 -1.87
N LEU A 9 -17.89 5.26 -2.55
CA LEU A 9 -16.93 5.50 -3.63
C LEU A 9 -15.49 5.52 -3.10
N SER A 10 -15.23 6.20 -1.98
CA SER A 10 -13.89 6.27 -1.39
C SER A 10 -13.42 4.88 -0.93
N TYR A 11 -14.31 4.12 -0.28
CA TYR A 11 -14.03 2.75 0.15
C TYR A 11 -13.75 1.84 -1.06
N GLY A 12 -14.61 1.88 -2.08
CA GLY A 12 -14.46 1.09 -3.30
C GLY A 12 -13.18 1.42 -4.06
N THR A 13 -12.83 2.70 -4.20
CA THR A 13 -11.57 3.13 -4.81
C THR A 13 -10.36 2.64 -3.99
N LEU A 14 -10.42 2.71 -2.65
CA LEU A 14 -9.34 2.24 -1.78
C LEU A 14 -9.11 0.73 -1.94
N LEU A 15 -10.15 -0.08 -1.77
CA LEU A 15 -10.08 -1.54 -1.89
C LEU A 15 -9.65 -1.94 -3.31
N GLY A 16 -10.26 -1.34 -4.33
CA GLY A 16 -9.95 -1.60 -5.73
C GLY A 16 -8.50 -1.27 -6.07
N THR A 17 -8.00 -0.12 -5.61
CA THR A 17 -6.59 0.28 -5.80
C THR A 17 -5.64 -0.71 -5.16
N GLN A 18 -5.89 -1.09 -3.89
CA GLN A 18 -5.07 -2.05 -3.17
C GLN A 18 -5.03 -3.40 -3.86
N PHE A 19 -6.19 -3.97 -4.16
CA PHE A 19 -6.31 -5.28 -4.79
C PHE A 19 -5.69 -5.30 -6.18
N TYR A 20 -6.08 -4.34 -7.03
CA TYR A 20 -5.62 -4.30 -8.41
C TYR A 20 -4.10 -4.15 -8.47
N GLN A 21 -3.51 -3.18 -7.76
CA GLN A 21 -2.07 -2.97 -7.85
C GLN A 21 -1.28 -4.18 -7.33
N SER A 22 -1.69 -4.78 -6.22
CA SER A 22 -0.91 -5.86 -5.58
C SER A 22 -1.04 -7.20 -6.30
N PHE A 23 -2.23 -7.56 -6.80
CA PHE A 23 -2.48 -8.90 -7.36
C PHE A 23 -2.68 -8.93 -8.87
N VAL A 24 -2.92 -7.78 -9.50
CA VAL A 24 -3.15 -7.70 -10.96
C VAL A 24 -2.06 -6.85 -11.62
N GLY A 25 -2.10 -5.53 -11.46
CA GLY A 25 -1.20 -4.59 -12.12
C GLY A 25 0.28 -4.88 -11.85
N GLY A 26 0.66 -5.12 -10.60
CA GLY A 26 2.03 -5.46 -10.21
C GLY A 26 2.51 -6.78 -10.82
N ILE A 27 1.68 -7.83 -10.78
CA ILE A 27 2.04 -9.16 -11.32
C ILE A 27 2.11 -9.13 -12.85
N VAL A 28 1.12 -8.55 -13.50
CA VAL A 28 1.07 -8.42 -14.96
C VAL A 28 2.27 -7.61 -15.45
N SER A 29 2.54 -6.45 -14.86
CA SER A 29 3.69 -5.63 -15.26
C SER A 29 5.03 -6.32 -14.99
N PHE A 30 5.16 -7.07 -13.89
CA PHE A 30 6.36 -7.86 -13.62
C PHE A 30 6.57 -8.96 -14.66
N ARG A 31 5.51 -9.58 -15.17
CA ARG A 31 5.63 -10.62 -16.21
C ARG A 31 5.86 -10.04 -17.60
N ALA A 32 5.24 -8.92 -17.91
CA ALA A 32 5.25 -8.33 -19.24
C ALA A 32 6.47 -7.45 -19.54
N LEU A 33 7.07 -6.82 -18.52
CA LEU A 33 8.13 -5.83 -18.72
C LEU A 33 9.53 -6.36 -18.36
N PRO A 34 10.56 -5.96 -19.12
CA PRO A 34 11.95 -6.06 -18.67
C PRO A 34 12.13 -5.44 -17.28
N ARG A 35 12.97 -6.05 -16.43
CA ARG A 35 13.15 -5.63 -15.02
C ARG A 35 13.42 -4.13 -14.82
N PRO A 36 14.25 -3.45 -15.65
CA PRO A 36 14.44 -2.01 -15.52
C PRO A 36 13.18 -1.18 -15.81
N GLN A 37 12.36 -1.60 -16.78
CA GLN A 37 11.12 -0.92 -17.12
C GLN A 37 10.06 -1.14 -16.04
N PHE A 38 9.93 -2.37 -15.53
CA PHE A 38 9.10 -2.68 -14.38
C PHE A 38 9.48 -1.80 -13.17
N ALA A 39 10.77 -1.75 -12.84
CA ALA A 39 11.28 -0.93 -11.74
C ALA A 39 10.94 0.56 -11.91
N SER A 40 11.09 1.09 -13.13
CA SER A 40 10.73 2.48 -13.46
C SER A 40 9.23 2.74 -13.27
N LEU A 41 8.37 1.87 -13.84
CA LEU A 41 6.92 1.97 -13.72
C LEU A 41 6.47 1.92 -12.26
N GLN A 42 6.98 0.97 -11.48
CA GLN A 42 6.63 0.85 -10.06
C GLN A 42 7.11 2.06 -9.24
N THR A 43 8.29 2.60 -9.54
CA THR A 43 8.80 3.82 -8.89
C THR A 43 7.88 5.03 -9.13
N ALA A 44 7.24 5.12 -10.30
CA ALA A 44 6.26 6.14 -10.62
C ALA A 44 4.88 5.88 -9.98
N ILE A 45 4.43 4.62 -9.92
CA ILE A 45 3.12 4.25 -9.35
C ILE A 45 3.09 4.40 -7.82
N PHE A 46 4.11 3.93 -7.11
CA PHE A 46 4.04 3.78 -5.66
C PHE A 46 3.78 5.09 -4.87
N PRO A 47 4.31 6.27 -5.26
CA PRO A 47 3.94 7.51 -4.62
C PRO A 47 2.43 7.81 -4.71
N ILE A 48 1.81 7.56 -5.86
CA ILE A 48 0.37 7.77 -6.06
C ILE A 48 -0.42 6.74 -5.25
N TYR A 49 -0.05 5.46 -5.39
CA TYR A 49 -0.68 4.35 -4.68
C TYR A 49 -0.68 4.54 -3.16
N PHE A 50 0.47 4.83 -2.56
CA PHE A 50 0.56 5.03 -1.10
C PHE A 50 -0.10 6.33 -0.63
N SER A 51 -0.17 7.36 -1.49
CA SER A 51 -0.95 8.57 -1.19
C SER A 51 -2.45 8.26 -1.12
N LEU A 52 -2.98 7.51 -2.10
CA LEU A 52 -4.37 7.06 -2.09
C LEU A 52 -4.65 6.15 -0.89
N GLN A 53 -3.77 5.19 -0.61
CA GLN A 53 -3.87 4.30 0.55
C GLN A 53 -3.85 5.07 1.89
N SER A 54 -3.17 6.21 1.96
CA SER A 54 -3.12 7.04 3.17
C SER A 54 -4.32 7.98 3.29
N ALA A 55 -4.78 8.56 2.18
CA ALA A 55 -5.82 9.60 2.19
C ALA A 55 -7.25 9.06 2.17
N LEU A 56 -7.54 8.05 1.34
CA LEU A 56 -8.90 7.49 1.22
C LEU A 56 -9.47 6.92 2.53
N PRO A 57 -8.72 6.19 3.39
CA PRO A 57 -9.29 5.74 4.67
C PRO A 57 -9.69 6.91 5.60
N VAL A 58 -9.03 8.06 5.50
CA VAL A 58 -9.42 9.28 6.22
C VAL A 58 -10.74 9.82 5.68
N VAL A 59 -10.91 9.85 4.34
CA VAL A 59 -12.18 10.26 3.72
C VAL A 59 -13.31 9.30 4.12
N VAL A 60 -13.04 8.00 4.13
CA VAL A 60 -14.00 6.97 4.60
C VAL A 60 -14.37 7.23 6.06
N ALA A 61 -13.41 7.53 6.95
CA ALA A 61 -13.70 7.87 8.34
C ALA A 61 -14.55 9.14 8.48
N LEU A 62 -14.21 10.21 7.75
CA LEU A 62 -14.92 11.49 7.80
C LEU A 62 -16.35 11.41 7.24
N THR A 63 -16.60 10.47 6.33
CA THR A 63 -17.91 10.23 5.71
C THR A 63 -18.68 9.08 6.38
N ALA A 64 -18.12 8.45 7.42
CA ALA A 64 -18.82 7.42 8.17
C ALA A 64 -20.07 8.02 8.82
N SER A 65 -21.22 7.37 8.63
CA SER A 65 -22.53 7.90 9.03
C SER A 65 -23.46 6.84 9.59
N HIS A 66 -24.43 7.28 10.39
CA HIS A 66 -25.58 6.49 10.85
C HIS A 66 -26.86 7.29 10.56
N GLY A 67 -27.85 6.69 9.91
CA GLY A 67 -29.09 7.38 9.51
C GLY A 67 -28.86 8.61 8.60
N GLY A 68 -27.77 8.64 7.83
CA GLY A 68 -27.39 9.78 6.99
C GLY A 68 -26.68 10.93 7.72
N GLN A 69 -26.52 10.86 9.04
CA GLN A 69 -25.74 11.82 9.81
C GLN A 69 -24.31 11.33 10.04
N VAL A 70 -23.33 12.20 9.80
CA VAL A 70 -21.92 11.89 10.02
C VAL A 70 -21.65 11.61 11.50
N LEU A 71 -20.82 10.60 11.77
CA LEU A 71 -20.47 10.22 13.15
C LEU A 71 -19.64 11.29 13.87
N GLY A 72 -18.83 12.03 13.12
CA GLY A 72 -17.82 12.93 13.69
C GLY A 72 -16.77 12.21 14.52
N LEU A 73 -15.90 12.96 15.19
CA LEU A 73 -14.83 12.39 16.01
C LEU A 73 -15.38 11.58 17.20
N SER A 74 -16.38 12.11 17.90
CA SER A 74 -17.00 11.43 19.05
C SER A 74 -17.59 10.08 18.66
N GLY A 75 -18.36 10.02 17.56
CA GLY A 75 -18.95 8.78 17.07
C GLY A 75 -17.91 7.78 16.58
N LEU A 76 -16.82 8.22 15.93
CA LEU A 76 -15.72 7.32 15.53
C LEU A 76 -14.99 6.71 16.74
N THR A 77 -14.85 7.48 17.83
CA THR A 77 -14.19 7.01 19.06
C THR A 77 -15.10 6.22 19.99
N ALA A 78 -16.41 6.19 19.73
CA ALA A 78 -17.39 5.45 20.52
C ALA A 78 -17.07 3.94 20.53
N PRO A 79 -17.33 3.22 21.65
CA PRO A 79 -16.93 1.83 21.82
C PRO A 79 -17.30 0.90 20.66
N GLU A 80 -18.48 1.10 20.08
CA GLU A 80 -19.04 0.32 18.96
C GLU A 80 -18.28 0.52 17.64
N ASN A 81 -17.71 1.72 17.41
CA ASN A 81 -16.99 2.08 16.19
C ASN A 81 -15.47 2.01 16.36
N ARG A 82 -14.95 2.02 17.59
CA ARG A 82 -13.52 2.07 17.87
C ARG A 82 -12.75 0.91 17.24
N LEU A 83 -13.21 -0.32 17.45
CA LEU A 83 -12.56 -1.53 16.90
C LEU A 83 -12.99 -1.83 15.46
N ASN A 84 -14.22 -1.47 15.11
CA ASN A 84 -14.83 -1.88 13.83
C ASN A 84 -14.64 -0.86 12.70
N THR A 85 -14.38 0.41 13.04
CA THR A 85 -14.26 1.50 12.06
C THR A 85 -12.96 2.27 12.25
N LEU A 86 -12.71 2.82 13.45
CA LEU A 86 -11.55 3.67 13.67
C LEU A 86 -10.23 2.89 13.55
N LEU A 87 -10.10 1.77 14.25
CA LEU A 87 -8.88 0.96 14.25
C LEU A 87 -8.47 0.46 12.85
N PRO A 88 -9.35 -0.16 12.04
CA PRO A 88 -8.96 -0.60 10.70
C PRO A 88 -8.59 0.58 9.80
N LEU A 89 -9.35 1.67 9.78
CA LEU A 89 -9.04 2.83 8.93
C LEU A 89 -7.75 3.55 9.36
N ALA A 90 -7.50 3.65 10.67
CA ALA A 90 -6.23 4.17 11.20
C ALA A 90 -5.06 3.25 10.82
N THR A 91 -5.24 1.93 10.87
CA THR A 91 -4.23 0.96 10.44
C THR A 91 -3.88 1.15 8.96
N VAL A 92 -4.88 1.27 8.08
CA VAL A 92 -4.65 1.53 6.65
C VAL A 92 -3.90 2.84 6.44
N THR A 93 -4.32 3.90 7.13
CA THR A 93 -3.68 5.23 7.04
C THR A 93 -2.21 5.16 7.45
N VAL A 94 -1.92 4.61 8.64
CA VAL A 94 -0.56 4.54 9.18
C VAL A 94 0.34 3.65 8.32
N THR A 95 -0.15 2.48 7.90
CA THR A 95 0.61 1.57 7.03
C THR A 95 0.93 2.22 5.68
N GLY A 96 -0.02 2.95 5.10
CA GLY A 96 0.19 3.77 3.90
C GLY A 96 1.28 4.82 4.08
N LEU A 97 1.24 5.58 5.19
CA LEU A 97 2.23 6.61 5.51
C LEU A 97 3.63 6.01 5.76
N VAL A 98 3.72 4.89 6.47
CA VAL A 98 4.98 4.17 6.70
C VAL A 98 5.58 3.70 5.38
N ASN A 99 4.77 3.16 4.47
CA ASN A 99 5.23 2.80 3.14
C ASN A 99 5.66 4.03 2.33
N MET A 100 4.89 5.11 2.37
CA MET A 100 5.15 6.35 1.63
C MET A 100 6.47 7.01 2.06
N PHE A 101 6.68 7.18 3.35
CA PHE A 101 7.74 8.06 3.86
C PHE A 101 8.95 7.32 4.43
N VAL A 102 8.83 6.02 4.72
CA VAL A 102 9.93 5.23 5.30
C VAL A 102 10.37 4.13 4.34
N LEU A 103 9.49 3.17 4.03
CA LEU A 103 9.90 1.96 3.33
C LEU A 103 10.16 2.18 1.84
N ARG A 104 9.37 3.01 1.15
CA ARG A 104 9.61 3.35 -0.26
C ARG A 104 10.94 4.05 -0.47
N PRO A 105 11.28 5.17 0.22
CA PRO A 105 12.58 5.82 0.04
C PRO A 105 13.77 4.89 0.30
N ILE A 106 13.70 4.06 1.34
CA ILE A 106 14.75 3.06 1.65
C ILE A 106 14.87 2.06 0.48
N THR A 107 13.76 1.52 0.00
CA THR A 107 13.76 0.53 -1.09
C THR A 107 14.33 1.13 -2.39
N THR A 108 13.90 2.33 -2.78
CA THR A 108 14.40 3.02 -3.97
C THR A 108 15.90 3.35 -3.86
N ASN A 109 16.38 3.74 -2.68
CA ASN A 109 17.82 3.95 -2.45
C ASN A 109 18.62 2.66 -2.65
N VAL A 110 18.15 1.52 -2.14
CA VAL A 110 18.80 0.22 -2.36
C VAL A 110 18.77 -0.19 -3.83
N MET A 111 17.68 0.12 -4.55
CA MET A 111 17.62 -0.13 -6.00
C MET A 111 18.65 0.71 -6.77
N ARG A 112 18.89 1.96 -6.36
CA ARG A 112 19.94 2.81 -6.93
C ARG A 112 21.33 2.28 -6.62
N GLU A 113 21.58 1.84 -5.38
CA GLU A 113 22.85 1.18 -4.99
C GLU A 113 23.10 -0.08 -5.84
N ARG A 114 22.08 -0.93 -6.03
CA ARG A 114 22.16 -2.10 -6.91
C ARG A 114 22.52 -1.69 -8.33
N LYS A 115 21.82 -0.70 -8.90
CA LYS A 115 22.08 -0.20 -10.26
C LYS A 115 23.53 0.25 -10.45
N HIS A 116 24.11 0.94 -9.46
CA HIS A 116 25.51 1.34 -9.51
C HIS A 116 26.45 0.13 -9.44
N GLN A 117 26.15 -0.83 -8.58
CA GLN A 117 26.92 -2.06 -8.48
C GLN A 117 26.84 -2.90 -9.76
N GLU A 118 25.71 -2.90 -10.47
CA GLU A 118 25.59 -3.57 -11.78
C GLU A 118 26.59 -3.03 -12.81
N THR A 119 26.85 -1.72 -12.79
CA THR A 119 27.86 -1.09 -13.67
C THR A 119 29.27 -1.48 -13.27
N ARG A 120 29.57 -1.57 -11.98
CA ARG A 120 30.89 -1.98 -11.46
C ARG A 120 31.20 -3.45 -11.77
N ASP A 121 30.20 -4.31 -11.61
CA ASP A 121 30.33 -5.76 -11.80
C ASP A 121 30.23 -6.17 -13.29
N GLY A 122 29.73 -5.28 -14.16
CA GLY A 122 29.37 -5.63 -15.54
C GLY A 122 28.27 -6.68 -15.62
N LYS A 123 27.47 -6.86 -14.56
CA LYS A 123 26.50 -7.94 -14.38
C LYS A 123 25.25 -7.44 -13.67
N ARG A 124 24.07 -7.85 -14.13
CA ARG A 124 22.80 -7.38 -13.54
C ARG A 124 22.50 -8.12 -12.25
N SER A 125 21.87 -7.43 -11.31
CA SER A 125 21.57 -7.95 -9.97
C SER A 125 20.61 -9.15 -9.95
N TYR A 126 19.95 -9.42 -11.07
CA TYR A 126 18.99 -10.51 -11.26
C TYR A 126 19.45 -11.56 -12.28
N ASP A 127 20.70 -11.50 -12.76
CA ASP A 127 21.29 -12.55 -13.58
C ASP A 127 21.63 -13.80 -12.74
N PRO A 128 21.85 -14.98 -13.36
CA PRO A 128 22.29 -16.18 -12.62
C PRO A 128 23.61 -15.97 -11.86
N ALA A 129 23.82 -16.72 -10.78
CA ALA A 129 25.06 -16.70 -9.99
C ALA A 129 26.32 -17.02 -10.85
N PRO A 130 27.54 -16.66 -10.41
CA PRO A 130 27.87 -15.96 -9.15
C PRO A 130 27.74 -14.43 -9.25
N HIS A 131 27.50 -13.78 -8.12
CA HIS A 131 27.49 -12.32 -7.94
C HIS A 131 28.63 -11.90 -7.01
N SER A 132 29.06 -10.64 -7.09
CA SER A 132 30.01 -10.06 -6.12
C SER A 132 29.46 -10.12 -4.69
N LYS A 133 30.34 -10.07 -3.67
CA LYS A 133 29.92 -10.04 -2.27
C LYS A 133 29.04 -8.81 -1.98
N GLU A 134 29.39 -7.69 -2.60
CA GLU A 134 28.69 -6.42 -2.54
C GLU A 134 27.28 -6.53 -3.12
N MET A 135 27.14 -7.12 -4.32
CA MET A 135 25.83 -7.34 -4.94
C MET A 135 24.96 -8.29 -4.13
N LEU A 136 25.53 -9.36 -3.55
CA LEU A 136 24.79 -10.28 -2.68
C LEU A 136 24.25 -9.56 -1.43
N ALA A 137 25.05 -8.70 -0.80
CA ALA A 137 24.62 -7.89 0.33
C ALA A 137 23.48 -6.94 -0.04
N LEU A 138 23.57 -6.28 -1.20
CA LEU A 138 22.54 -5.39 -1.72
C LEU A 138 21.25 -6.13 -2.07
N ASN A 139 21.34 -7.32 -2.68
CA ASN A 139 20.20 -8.17 -2.99
C ASN A 139 19.48 -8.63 -1.70
N LYS A 140 20.23 -9.02 -0.66
CA LYS A 140 19.66 -9.35 0.66
C LYS A 140 18.96 -8.16 1.30
N LYS A 141 19.61 -6.98 1.27
CA LYS A 141 19.04 -5.73 1.79
C LYS A 141 17.73 -5.38 1.05
N PHE A 142 17.73 -5.46 -0.28
CA PHE A 142 16.55 -5.23 -1.12
C PHE A 142 15.42 -6.19 -0.77
N GLY A 143 15.69 -7.50 -0.74
CA GLY A 143 14.68 -8.50 -0.40
C GLY A 143 14.05 -8.26 0.96
N ARG A 144 14.85 -7.87 1.97
CA ARG A 144 14.35 -7.54 3.31
C ARG A 144 13.42 -6.32 3.30
N VAL A 145 13.89 -5.19 2.75
CA VAL A 145 13.11 -3.94 2.83
C VAL A 145 11.86 -3.98 1.94
N HIS A 146 11.98 -4.58 0.75
CA HIS A 146 10.83 -4.82 -0.13
C HIS A 146 9.83 -5.79 0.51
N GLY A 147 10.30 -6.89 1.11
CA GLY A 147 9.44 -7.85 1.80
C GLY A 147 8.67 -7.24 2.97
N ILE A 148 9.32 -6.40 3.78
CA ILE A 148 8.66 -5.66 4.88
C ILE A 148 7.58 -4.71 4.32
N SER A 149 7.90 -3.96 3.27
CA SER A 149 6.93 -3.07 2.60
C SER A 149 5.70 -3.82 2.08
N SER A 150 5.92 -4.97 1.44
CA SER A 150 4.86 -5.85 0.95
C SER A 150 4.00 -6.42 2.09
N LEU A 151 4.60 -6.81 3.21
CA LEU A 151 3.86 -7.30 4.38
C LEU A 151 3.02 -6.19 5.01
N VAL A 152 3.59 -4.99 5.21
CA VAL A 152 2.85 -3.81 5.70
C VAL A 152 1.67 -3.49 4.78
N ASN A 153 1.87 -3.60 3.47
CA ASN A 153 0.81 -3.41 2.50
C ASN A 153 -0.29 -4.48 2.58
N LEU A 154 0.07 -5.74 2.84
CA LEU A 154 -0.89 -6.83 3.04
C LEU A 154 -1.74 -6.61 4.31
N VAL A 155 -1.14 -6.14 5.40
CA VAL A 155 -1.88 -5.75 6.62
C VAL A 155 -2.90 -4.64 6.30
N SER A 156 -2.50 -3.64 5.51
CA SER A 156 -3.39 -2.57 5.03
C SER A 156 -4.62 -3.12 4.29
N LEU A 157 -4.40 -4.07 3.37
CA LEU A 157 -5.49 -4.70 2.63
C LEU A 157 -6.42 -5.50 3.56
N ILE A 158 -5.86 -6.31 4.47
CA ILE A 158 -6.66 -7.09 5.43
C ILE A 158 -7.54 -6.17 6.29
N ALA A 159 -6.98 -5.05 6.78
CA ALA A 159 -7.75 -4.05 7.53
C ALA A 159 -8.87 -3.41 6.68
N THR A 160 -8.62 -3.18 5.38
CA THR A 160 -9.61 -2.64 4.45
C THR A 160 -10.74 -3.65 4.16
N ILE A 161 -10.40 -4.93 4.01
CA ILE A 161 -11.38 -6.02 3.84
C ILE A 161 -12.21 -6.18 5.12
N TRP A 162 -11.56 -6.16 6.29
CA TRP A 162 -12.25 -6.19 7.58
C TRP A 162 -13.26 -5.06 7.71
N TYR A 163 -12.85 -3.82 7.38
CA TYR A 163 -13.77 -2.69 7.36
C TYR A 163 -14.93 -2.89 6.38
N GLY A 164 -14.69 -3.52 5.23
CA GLY A 164 -15.75 -3.91 4.29
C GLY A 164 -16.80 -4.82 4.91
N ALA A 165 -16.37 -5.82 5.68
CA ALA A 165 -17.27 -6.72 6.40
C ALA A 165 -18.04 -6.02 7.54
N VAL A 166 -17.50 -4.93 8.10
CA VAL A 166 -18.23 -4.07 9.04
C VAL A 166 -19.25 -3.20 8.31
N LEU A 167 -18.86 -2.63 7.16
CA LEU A 167 -19.71 -1.78 6.34
C LEU A 167 -20.91 -2.57 5.78
N SER A 168 -20.71 -3.83 5.37
CA SER A 168 -21.79 -4.66 4.82
C SER A 168 -22.93 -4.92 5.80
N LYS A 169 -22.66 -4.93 7.10
CA LYS A 169 -23.68 -5.06 8.17
C LYS A 169 -24.61 -3.84 8.26
N ARG A 170 -24.34 -2.78 7.51
CA ARG A 170 -25.14 -1.55 7.45
C ARG A 170 -25.98 -1.44 6.18
N LEU A 171 -25.98 -2.48 5.33
CA LEU A 171 -26.70 -2.52 4.05
C LEU A 171 -28.14 -3.09 4.18
N GLU A 172 -28.70 -3.09 5.39
CA GLU A 172 -30.08 -3.50 5.68
C GLU A 172 -31.09 -2.41 5.32
#